data_AF-A0A7U7G640-F1
#
_entry.id   AF-A0A7U7G640-F1
#
_cell.length_a   1.000
_cell.length_b   1.000
_cell.length_c   1.000
_cell.angle_alpha   90.00
_cell.angle_beta   90.00
_cell.angle_gamma   90.00
#
_symmetry.space_group_name_H-M   'P 1'
#
loop_
_entity.id
_entity.type
_entity.pdbx_description
1 polymer ?
#
loop_
_entity_poly.entity_id
_entity_poly.type
_entity_poly.pdbx_seq_one_letter_code
_entity_poly.pdbx_strand_id
1 'polypeptide(L)'
;MLVFLLRLVTKGQDMTDSVADISHMILQKLLENPKVPRDISEDSRIVEDLAFDSLAVMNFVMEIEDMLDVSVPLDKLADIRTIKDLASCLHTIKAEQA
;
A
#
# COMPACT_ATOMS: atom_id res chain seq x y z
N MET A 1 -16.30 3.95 -28.95
CA MET A 1 -15.29 3.01 -28.44
C MET A 1 -14.97 3.43 -27.02
N LEU A 2 -15.40 2.62 -26.05
CA LEU A 2 -15.89 3.06 -24.74
C LEU A 2 -14.91 2.63 -23.62
N VAL A 3 -13.71 3.25 -23.53
CA VAL A 3 -12.71 2.91 -22.49
C VAL A 3 -12.02 4.16 -21.91
N PHE A 4 -12.75 5.27 -21.80
CA PHE A 4 -12.20 6.53 -21.23
C PHE A 4 -13.06 7.13 -20.11
N LEU A 5 -14.10 6.43 -19.64
CA LEU A 5 -15.14 6.99 -18.76
C LEU A 5 -15.26 6.30 -17.38
N LEU A 6 -14.19 5.73 -16.84
CA LEU A 6 -14.25 5.08 -15.51
C LEU A 6 -13.26 5.62 -14.45
N ARG A 7 -12.60 6.76 -14.66
CA ARG A 7 -11.71 7.33 -13.61
C ARG A 7 -11.95 8.80 -13.25
N LEU A 8 -13.07 9.37 -13.66
CA LEU A 8 -13.50 10.73 -13.30
C LEU A 8 -14.47 10.77 -12.10
N VAL A 9 -14.19 10.01 -11.04
CA VAL A 9 -14.84 10.18 -9.73
C VAL A 9 -13.82 9.92 -8.61
N THR A 10 -13.04 10.94 -8.26
CA THR A 10 -12.69 11.28 -6.87
C THR A 10 -12.14 12.71 -6.83
N LYS A 11 -13.06 13.66 -6.97
CA LYS A 11 -12.87 15.02 -6.47
C LYS A 11 -13.02 14.94 -4.96
N GLY A 12 -11.92 15.13 -4.22
CA GLY A 12 -11.88 15.11 -2.76
C GLY A 12 -10.45 15.18 -2.26
N GLN A 13 -9.84 16.37 -2.34
CA GLN A 13 -8.71 16.68 -1.49
C GLN A 13 -9.25 16.81 -0.06
N ASP A 14 -9.22 15.71 0.71
CA ASP A 14 -9.35 15.62 2.19
C ASP A 14 -9.46 14.16 2.73
N MET A 15 -9.08 13.11 1.97
CA MET A 15 -9.28 11.70 2.38
C MET A 15 -8.09 10.79 1.98
N THR A 16 -6.89 11.10 2.45
CA THR A 16 -5.68 10.26 2.25
C THR A 16 -5.00 9.89 3.57
N ASP A 17 -5.74 10.01 4.68
CA ASP A 17 -5.27 9.73 6.04
C ASP A 17 -6.10 8.65 6.73
N SER A 18 -6.96 7.88 6.06
CA SER A 18 -7.52 6.68 6.68
C SER A 18 -6.67 5.45 6.34
N VAL A 19 -6.58 4.51 7.28
CA VAL A 19 -5.97 3.19 7.03
C VAL A 19 -6.58 2.53 5.79
N ALA A 20 -7.89 2.67 5.58
CA ALA A 20 -8.57 2.07 4.43
C ALA A 20 -8.11 2.69 3.09
N ASP A 21 -7.86 4.00 3.06
CA ASP A 21 -7.40 4.69 1.84
C ASP A 21 -5.96 4.27 1.50
N ILE A 22 -5.10 4.17 2.52
CA ILE A 22 -3.73 3.69 2.36
C ILE A 22 -3.72 2.23 1.90
N SER A 23 -4.53 1.36 2.51
CA SER A 23 -4.68 -0.03 2.06
C SER A 23 -5.10 -0.12 0.59
N HIS A 24 -6.08 0.70 0.18
CA HIS A 24 -6.57 0.69 -1.19
C HIS A 24 -5.51 1.21 -2.17
N MET A 25 -4.74 2.24 -1.78
CA MET A 25 -3.59 2.73 -2.54
C MET A 25 -2.54 1.62 -2.73
N ILE A 26 -2.16 0.93 -1.66
CA ILE A 26 -1.21 -0.18 -1.67
C ILE A 26 -1.70 -1.29 -2.61
N LEU A 27 -2.97 -1.68 -2.51
CA LEU A 27 -3.58 -2.69 -3.38
C LEU A 27 -3.54 -2.29 -4.86
N GLN A 28 -3.94 -1.05 -5.18
CA GLN A 28 -3.88 -0.54 -6.55
C GLN A 28 -2.45 -0.61 -7.09
N LYS A 29 -1.47 -0.19 -6.29
CA LYS A 29 -0.06 -0.21 -6.67
C LYS A 29 0.46 -1.63 -6.91
N LEU A 30 0.10 -2.57 -6.04
CA LEU A 30 0.45 -3.97 -6.19
C LEU A 30 -0.14 -4.57 -7.47
N LEU A 31 -1.37 -4.23 -7.81
CA LEU A 31 -2.05 -4.71 -9.03
C LEU A 31 -1.46 -4.14 -10.33
N GLU A 32 -0.69 -3.05 -10.28
CA GLU A 32 0.10 -2.57 -11.44
C GLU A 32 1.23 -3.55 -11.80
N ASN A 33 1.71 -4.34 -10.82
CA ASN A 33 2.75 -5.33 -11.06
C ASN A 33 2.14 -6.64 -11.59
N PRO A 34 2.44 -7.05 -12.84
CA PRO A 34 1.84 -8.24 -13.43
C PRO A 34 2.24 -9.54 -12.74
N LYS A 35 3.23 -9.53 -11.84
CA LYS A 35 3.63 -10.70 -11.04
C LYS A 35 2.73 -10.94 -9.82
N VAL A 36 1.98 -9.93 -9.38
CA VAL A 36 1.14 -10.02 -8.17
C VAL A 36 -0.20 -10.71 -8.49
N PRO A 37 -0.69 -11.65 -7.69
CA PRO A 37 -2.01 -12.26 -7.89
C PRO A 37 -3.15 -11.23 -7.93
N ARG A 38 -4.23 -11.54 -8.63
CA ARG A 38 -5.33 -10.57 -8.88
C ARG A 38 -6.43 -10.67 -7.83
N ASP A 39 -6.40 -11.72 -7.04
CA ASP A 39 -7.30 -12.09 -5.96
C ASP A 39 -6.76 -11.69 -4.58
N ILE A 40 -6.01 -10.59 -4.52
CA ILE A 40 -5.46 -10.05 -3.28
C ILE A 40 -6.44 -9.12 -2.57
N SER A 41 -6.36 -9.06 -1.25
CA SER A 41 -7.19 -8.23 -0.37
C SER A 41 -6.35 -7.59 0.73
N GLU A 42 -6.93 -6.70 1.53
CA GLU A 42 -6.23 -6.07 2.65
C GLU A 42 -5.66 -7.09 3.67
N ASP A 43 -6.28 -8.26 3.79
CA ASP A 43 -5.85 -9.32 4.71
C ASP A 43 -4.79 -10.26 4.08
N SER A 44 -4.45 -10.06 2.80
CA SER A 44 -3.43 -10.86 2.12
C SER A 44 -2.05 -10.64 2.73
N ARG A 45 -1.32 -11.74 2.93
CA ARG A 45 0.04 -11.75 3.48
C ARG A 45 1.06 -11.31 2.43
N ILE A 46 1.88 -10.32 2.77
CA ILE A 46 2.80 -9.70 1.81
C ILE A 46 3.83 -10.69 1.25
N VAL A 47 4.40 -11.54 2.11
CA VAL A 47 5.43 -12.51 1.68
C VAL A 47 4.81 -13.79 1.14
N GLU A 48 3.82 -14.34 1.84
CA GLU A 48 3.24 -15.65 1.54
C GLU A 48 2.30 -15.61 0.33
N ASP A 49 1.41 -14.62 0.25
CA ASP A 49 0.36 -14.58 -0.77
C ASP A 49 0.80 -13.80 -2.01
N LEU A 50 1.63 -12.76 -1.87
CA LEU A 50 2.09 -11.95 -3.03
C LEU A 50 3.34 -12.51 -3.71
N ALA A 51 3.91 -13.60 -3.18
CA ALA A 51 5.17 -14.20 -3.63
C ALA A 51 6.32 -13.19 -3.70
N PHE A 52 6.35 -12.22 -2.77
CA PHE A 52 7.44 -11.27 -2.67
C PHE A 52 8.67 -11.93 -2.05
N ASP A 53 9.80 -11.83 -2.76
CA ASP A 53 11.09 -12.08 -2.15
C ASP A 53 11.48 -10.90 -1.23
N SER A 54 12.48 -11.10 -0.36
CA SER A 54 12.89 -10.08 0.60
C SER A 54 13.32 -8.76 -0.06
N LEU A 55 13.84 -8.80 -1.29
CA LEU A 55 14.24 -7.59 -2.03
C LEU A 55 13.04 -6.85 -2.59
N ALA A 56 12.05 -7.57 -3.12
CA ALA A 56 10.80 -7.02 -3.62
C ALA A 56 10.02 -6.34 -2.50
N VAL A 57 9.99 -6.90 -1.29
CA VAL A 57 9.38 -6.24 -0.12
C VAL A 57 10.07 -4.91 0.16
N MET A 58 11.40 -4.88 0.24
CA MET A 58 12.15 -3.65 0.54
C MET A 58 11.95 -2.57 -0.53
N ASN A 59 12.00 -2.94 -1.81
CA ASN A 59 11.76 -2.00 -2.91
C ASN A 59 10.32 -1.46 -2.87
N PHE A 60 9.36 -2.32 -2.57
CA PHE A 60 7.95 -1.91 -2.49
C PHE A 60 7.70 -0.95 -1.33
N VAL A 61 8.24 -1.25 -0.14
CA VAL A 61 8.12 -0.34 1.02
C VAL A 61 8.75 1.01 0.71
N MET A 62 9.93 1.04 0.07
CA MET A 62 10.63 2.26 -0.32
C MET A 62 9.80 3.12 -1.29
N GLU A 63 9.11 2.51 -2.27
CA GLU A 63 8.21 3.25 -3.16
C GLU A 63 7.02 3.88 -2.41
N ILE A 64 6.45 3.15 -1.44
CA ILE A 64 5.32 3.63 -0.65
C ILE A 64 5.73 4.74 0.32
N GLU A 65 6.91 4.64 0.93
CA GLU A 65 7.51 5.68 1.77
C GLU A 65 7.64 7.02 1.02
N ASP A 66 8.21 6.98 -0.18
CA ASP A 66 8.39 8.16 -1.03
C ASP A 66 7.04 8.77 -1.47
N MET A 67 6.03 7.93 -1.73
CA MET A 67 4.67 8.39 -2.07
C MET A 67 3.93 9.07 -0.92
N LEU A 68 4.17 8.62 0.31
CA LEU A 68 3.47 9.13 1.50
C LEU A 68 4.27 10.20 2.25
N ASP A 69 5.51 10.46 1.83
CA ASP A 69 6.48 11.33 2.51
C ASP A 69 6.71 10.91 3.97
N VAL A 70 6.84 9.60 4.18
CA VAL A 70 7.08 8.99 5.50
C VAL A 70 8.34 8.13 5.47
N SER A 71 8.87 7.81 6.65
CA SER A 71 9.99 6.88 6.80
C SER A 71 9.61 5.80 7.80
N VAL A 72 9.60 4.54 7.36
CA VAL A 72 9.25 3.38 8.18
C VAL A 72 10.54 2.74 8.69
N PRO A 73 10.78 2.74 10.02
CA PRO A 73 11.96 2.08 10.55
C PRO A 73 11.85 0.55 10.39
N LEU A 74 12.99 -0.09 10.15
CA LEU A 74 13.07 -1.52 9.80
C LEU A 74 12.56 -2.45 10.91
N ASP A 75 12.60 -2.01 12.16
CA ASP A 75 12.06 -2.73 13.31
C ASP A 75 10.54 -2.90 13.19
N LYS A 76 9.81 -1.86 12.77
CA LYS A 76 8.37 -1.93 12.52
C LYS A 76 8.03 -2.85 11.35
N LEU A 77 8.89 -2.96 10.34
CA LEU A 77 8.67 -3.86 9.20
C LEU A 77 8.68 -5.34 9.60
N ALA A 78 9.39 -5.72 10.67
CA ALA A 78 9.47 -7.11 11.12
C ALA A 78 8.10 -7.66 11.60
N ASP A 79 7.25 -6.77 12.10
CA ASP A 79 5.92 -7.08 12.63
C ASP A 79 4.83 -7.07 11.56
N ILE A 80 5.11 -6.53 10.38
CA ILE A 80 4.15 -6.45 9.28
C ILE A 80 3.97 -7.84 8.66
N ARG A 81 2.71 -8.27 8.55
CA ARG A 81 2.33 -9.54 7.90
C ARG A 81 1.44 -9.31 6.70
N THR A 82 0.44 -8.45 6.84
CA THR A 82 -0.60 -8.19 5.83
C THR A 82 -0.50 -6.79 5.23
N ILE A 83 -1.21 -6.58 4.12
CA ILE A 83 -1.37 -5.26 3.51
C ILE A 83 -1.98 -4.25 4.49
N LYS A 84 -2.96 -4.69 5.28
CA LYS A 84 -3.60 -3.88 6.32
C LYS A 84 -2.65 -3.48 7.44
N ASP A 85 -1.74 -4.37 7.84
CA ASP A 85 -0.73 -4.06 8.86
C ASP A 85 0.20 -2.95 8.35
N LEU A 86 0.64 -3.04 7.09
CA LEU A 86 1.46 -2.02 6.45
C LEU A 86 0.72 -0.68 6.39
N ALA A 87 -0.53 -0.68 5.93
CA ALA A 87 -1.35 0.53 5.88
C ALA A 87 -1.56 1.17 7.25
N SER A 88 -1.79 0.35 8.29
CA SER A 88 -1.95 0.82 9.66
C SER A 88 -0.66 1.42 10.23
N CYS A 89 0.48 0.80 9.92
CA CYS A 89 1.80 1.30 10.30
C CYS A 89 2.07 2.66 9.65
N LEU A 90 1.88 2.76 8.34
CA LEU A 90 2.08 4.00 7.57
C LEU A 90 1.16 5.12 8.04
N HIS A 91 -0.12 4.81 8.28
CA HIS A 91 -1.07 5.76 8.85
C HIS A 91 -0.58 6.34 10.18
N THR A 92 -0.14 5.46 11.08
CA THR A 92 0.33 5.86 12.42
C THR A 92 1.56 6.75 12.32
N ILE A 93 2.54 6.38 11.48
CA ILE A 93 3.75 7.17 11.28
C ILE A 93 3.44 8.54 10.68
N LYS A 94 2.58 8.59 9.65
CA LYS A 94 2.16 9.84 9.02
C LYS A 94 1.46 10.78 10.01
N ALA A 95 0.62 10.22 10.89
CA ALA A 95 -0.05 10.99 11.94
C ALA A 95 0.90 11.49 13.03
N GLU A 96 2.00 10.78 13.31
CA GLU A 96 3.05 11.20 14.25
C GLU A 96 3.98 12.27 13.67
N GLN A 97 4.07 12.36 12.33
CA GLN A 97 4.94 13.29 11.61
C GLN A 97 4.26 14.61 11.19
N ALA A 98 2.93 14.69 11.33
CA ALA A 98 2.11 15.88 11.06
C ALA A 98 2.08 16.85 12.25
#